data_AF-A0A8T5PRL6-F1
#
_entry.id   AF-A0A8T5PRL6-F1
#
_cell.length_a   1.000
_cell.length_b   1.000
_cell.length_c   1.000
_cell.angle_alpha   90.00
_cell.angle_beta   90.00
_cell.angle_gamma   90.00
#
_symmetry.space_group_name_H-M   'P 1'
#
loop_
_entity.id
_entity.type
_entity.pdbx_description
1 polymer ?
#
loop_
_entity_poly.entity_id
_entity_poly.type
_entity_poly.pdbx_seq_one_letter_code
_entity_poly.pdbx_strand_id
1 'polypeptide(L)'
;MKKIVFLVALLVIPVVCAQLDWTITGLRCGNKILDQFELCEDDVEETRCDHLGTILKIDTACDTEHCTCLPRVNKAFCGNNIREGVELCDGSAEDKCAEFGALINISLVCNPKTCGCTINETLPADYSPGTVEELLNQSQSASVCGDKKVERDEDCDPPNTLCTVRGDPGVCNDKCKCVLPEMLGVEEPVEETVESNVSENVTAEIVSDEVLPEVVPENVTAPEVKEPGFFGKIWAWIVSLFS
;
A
#
# COMPACT_ATOMS: atom_id res chain seq x y z
N MET A 1 -32.24 46.10 -19.66
CA MET A 1 -32.18 44.63 -19.84
C MET A 1 -31.01 44.09 -19.03
N LYS A 2 -31.24 43.32 -17.96
CA LYS A 2 -30.16 42.63 -17.24
C LYS A 2 -29.96 41.25 -17.89
N LYS A 3 -28.81 41.00 -18.50
CA LYS A 3 -28.45 39.64 -18.93
C LYS A 3 -27.95 38.87 -17.70
N ILE A 4 -28.68 37.83 -17.31
CA ILE A 4 -28.22 36.88 -16.30
C ILE A 4 -27.12 36.05 -16.96
N VAL A 5 -25.88 36.18 -16.46
CA VAL A 5 -24.80 35.27 -16.85
C VAL A 5 -24.98 34.00 -16.02
N PHE A 6 -25.52 32.96 -16.65
CA PHE A 6 -25.52 31.62 -16.08
C PHE A 6 -24.07 31.11 -16.07
N LEU A 7 -23.41 31.25 -14.93
CA LEU A 7 -22.04 30.78 -14.72
C LEU A 7 -22.10 29.27 -14.44
N VAL A 8 -21.95 28.46 -15.48
CA VAL A 8 -21.94 26.99 -15.40
C VAL A 8 -20.63 26.53 -14.76
N ALA A 9 -20.56 26.61 -13.43
CA ALA A 9 -19.53 25.99 -12.61
C ALA A 9 -19.89 24.52 -12.37
N LEU A 10 -19.65 23.68 -13.38
CA LEU A 10 -19.93 22.24 -13.39
C LEU A 10 -18.70 21.53 -13.98
N LEU A 11 -18.38 20.34 -13.46
CA LEU A 11 -17.17 19.55 -13.75
C LEU A 11 -15.84 20.07 -13.16
N VAL A 12 -15.81 20.19 -11.83
CA VAL A 12 -14.61 19.87 -11.04
C VAL A 12 -15.04 18.96 -9.89
N ILE A 13 -15.11 17.64 -10.14
CA ILE A 13 -15.32 16.61 -9.10
C ILE A 13 -14.13 15.62 -9.07
N PRO A 14 -12.93 16.07 -8.70
CA PRO A 14 -11.99 15.22 -7.97
C PRO A 14 -12.50 15.08 -6.51
N VAL A 15 -12.27 14.00 -5.79
CA VAL A 15 -11.43 12.84 -6.08
C VAL A 15 -12.28 11.58 -6.10
N VAL A 16 -12.06 10.72 -7.09
CA VAL A 16 -12.62 9.36 -7.11
C VAL A 16 -11.71 8.48 -6.26
N CYS A 17 -12.24 7.88 -5.20
CA CYS A 17 -11.46 7.11 -4.23
C CYS A 17 -11.30 5.65 -4.68
N ALA A 18 -10.08 5.13 -4.67
CA ALA A 18 -9.78 3.76 -5.05
C ALA A 18 -9.77 2.80 -3.84
N GLN A 19 -9.69 1.51 -4.13
CA GLN A 19 -9.74 0.42 -3.15
C GLN A 19 -8.50 0.40 -2.24
N LEU A 20 -7.35 0.79 -2.82
CA LEU A 20 -6.09 1.14 -2.15
C LEU A 20 -5.65 2.52 -2.67
N ASP A 21 -4.70 3.15 -1.99
CA ASP A 21 -4.16 4.46 -2.40
C ASP A 21 -3.23 4.33 -3.61
N TRP A 22 -3.40 5.19 -4.63
CA TRP A 22 -2.55 5.18 -5.85
C TRP A 22 -1.10 5.55 -5.58
N THR A 23 -0.78 6.20 -4.45
CA THR A 23 0.61 6.37 -4.01
C THR A 23 1.30 5.05 -3.64
N ILE A 24 0.57 3.93 -3.69
CA ILE A 24 1.05 2.57 -3.45
C ILE A 24 0.88 1.72 -4.71
N THR A 25 -0.31 1.65 -5.30
CA THR A 25 -0.54 0.81 -6.50
C THR A 25 0.22 1.36 -7.71
N GLY A 26 0.27 2.69 -7.87
CA GLY A 26 1.04 3.38 -8.91
C GLY A 26 2.55 3.42 -8.68
N LEU A 27 3.10 2.73 -7.67
CA LEU A 27 4.56 2.60 -7.52
C LEU A 27 5.16 1.61 -8.52
N ARG A 28 4.42 0.56 -8.91
CA ARG A 28 4.92 -0.51 -9.79
C ARG A 28 4.07 -0.77 -11.03
N CYS A 29 2.81 -0.34 -11.03
CA CYS A 29 1.89 -0.43 -12.15
C CYS A 29 2.51 -0.08 -13.52
N GLY A 30 2.25 -0.93 -14.52
CA GLY A 30 2.85 -0.86 -15.86
C GLY A 30 4.14 -1.68 -16.01
N ASN A 31 4.53 -2.47 -15.01
CA ASN A 31 5.73 -3.33 -15.02
C ASN A 31 5.50 -4.71 -15.68
N LYS A 32 4.25 -5.07 -16.02
CA LYS A 32 3.81 -6.37 -16.55
C LYS A 32 3.98 -7.55 -15.58
N ILE A 33 3.99 -7.29 -14.27
CA ILE A 33 4.10 -8.25 -13.16
C ILE A 33 3.07 -7.88 -12.10
N LEU A 34 1.98 -8.65 -11.98
CA LEU A 34 0.90 -8.42 -11.00
C LEU A 34 1.39 -8.61 -9.55
N ASP A 35 1.93 -7.54 -8.96
CA ASP A 35 2.57 -7.53 -7.65
C ASP A 35 1.52 -7.60 -6.50
N GLN A 36 1.99 -7.64 -5.25
CA GLN A 36 1.11 -7.88 -4.09
C GLN A 36 0.06 -6.77 -3.87
N PHE A 37 0.35 -5.51 -4.20
CA PHE A 37 -0.55 -4.38 -3.93
C PHE A 37 -1.45 -4.00 -5.12
N GLU A 38 -1.32 -4.70 -6.25
CA GLU A 38 -2.03 -4.42 -7.51
C GLU A 38 -3.26 -5.33 -7.68
N LEU A 39 -4.23 -4.91 -8.49
CA LEU A 39 -5.46 -5.67 -8.74
C LEU A 39 -5.59 -6.17 -10.18
N CYS A 40 -4.87 -5.54 -11.10
CA CYS A 40 -4.68 -5.96 -12.48
C CYS A 40 -3.45 -5.23 -13.04
N GLU A 41 -2.95 -5.64 -14.21
CA GLU A 41 -1.72 -5.12 -14.82
C GLU A 41 -1.82 -5.25 -16.36
N ASP A 42 -1.06 -4.48 -17.13
CA ASP A 42 -1.15 -4.44 -18.59
C ASP A 42 -0.48 -5.65 -19.28
N ASP A 43 -1.12 -6.20 -20.32
CA ASP A 43 -0.79 -7.50 -20.95
C ASP A 43 -0.83 -8.75 -20.02
N VAL A 44 -1.38 -8.66 -18.81
CA VAL A 44 -1.52 -9.81 -17.89
C VAL A 44 -2.94 -10.41 -17.95
N GLU A 45 -3.06 -11.70 -18.26
CA GLU A 45 -4.37 -12.39 -18.38
C GLU A 45 -5.08 -12.62 -17.02
N GLU A 46 -4.34 -12.72 -15.93
CA GLU A 46 -4.88 -12.91 -14.58
C GLU A 46 -5.18 -11.54 -13.92
N THR A 47 -6.38 -11.38 -13.37
CA THR A 47 -6.72 -10.18 -12.58
C THR A 47 -7.43 -10.56 -11.28
N ARG A 48 -7.23 -9.73 -10.25
CA ARG A 48 -7.96 -9.80 -8.97
C ARG A 48 -9.28 -9.01 -9.03
N CYS A 49 -9.58 -8.34 -10.14
CA CYS A 49 -10.80 -7.54 -10.27
C CYS A 49 -12.08 -8.39 -10.25
N ASP A 50 -12.11 -9.57 -10.86
CA ASP A 50 -13.29 -10.48 -10.81
C ASP A 50 -13.58 -10.97 -9.39
N HIS A 51 -12.52 -11.24 -8.62
CA HIS A 51 -12.62 -11.59 -7.20
C HIS A 51 -13.13 -10.41 -6.37
N LEU A 52 -12.63 -9.19 -6.59
CA LEU A 52 -13.16 -7.98 -5.94
C LEU A 52 -14.62 -7.72 -6.32
N GLY A 53 -15.00 -7.94 -7.58
CA GLY A 53 -16.38 -7.86 -8.06
C GLY A 53 -17.30 -8.87 -7.38
N THR A 54 -16.77 -10.05 -7.04
CA THR A 54 -17.47 -11.06 -6.23
C THR A 54 -17.69 -10.59 -4.79
N ILE A 55 -16.69 -9.97 -4.15
CA ILE A 55 -16.78 -9.40 -2.78
C ILE A 55 -17.83 -8.27 -2.73
N LEU A 56 -17.77 -7.35 -3.70
CA LEU A 56 -18.63 -6.17 -3.77
C LEU A 56 -20.02 -6.45 -4.39
N LYS A 57 -20.17 -7.54 -5.14
CA LYS A 57 -21.35 -7.95 -5.92
C LYS A 57 -21.68 -6.98 -7.06
N ILE A 58 -20.65 -6.58 -7.80
CA ILE A 58 -20.70 -5.69 -8.96
C ILE A 58 -19.80 -6.24 -10.07
N ASP A 59 -20.14 -5.96 -11.33
CA ASP A 59 -19.20 -6.13 -12.43
C ASP A 59 -18.06 -5.11 -12.29
N THR A 60 -16.82 -5.56 -12.49
CA THR A 60 -15.62 -4.70 -12.46
C THR A 60 -14.85 -4.78 -13.77
N ALA A 61 -13.91 -3.85 -13.96
CA ALA A 61 -12.96 -3.86 -15.06
C ALA A 61 -11.59 -3.41 -14.57
N CYS A 62 -10.53 -3.88 -15.22
CA CYS A 62 -9.18 -3.40 -14.96
C CYS A 62 -9.03 -1.91 -15.32
N ASP A 63 -8.26 -1.19 -14.52
CA ASP A 63 -7.73 0.14 -14.80
C ASP A 63 -6.20 0.06 -14.80
N THR A 64 -5.60 0.01 -15.99
CA THR A 64 -4.15 -0.12 -16.19
C THR A 64 -3.36 1.19 -15.99
N GLU A 65 -4.03 2.32 -15.69
CA GLU A 65 -3.33 3.59 -15.36
C GLU A 65 -2.87 3.62 -13.89
N HIS A 66 -3.57 2.90 -13.00
CA HIS A 66 -3.22 2.82 -11.57
C HIS A 66 -3.24 1.40 -11.00
N CYS A 67 -3.50 0.38 -11.83
CA CYS A 67 -3.56 -1.03 -11.46
C CYS A 67 -4.60 -1.31 -10.36
N THR A 68 -5.71 -0.56 -10.43
CA THR A 68 -6.90 -0.72 -9.60
C THR A 68 -8.08 -1.24 -10.44
N CYS A 69 -9.25 -1.39 -9.83
CA CYS A 69 -10.45 -1.81 -10.55
C CYS A 69 -11.45 -0.65 -10.66
N LEU A 70 -12.10 -0.56 -11.82
CA LEU A 70 -13.31 0.22 -12.01
C LEU A 70 -14.54 -0.67 -11.73
N PRO A 71 -15.69 -0.10 -11.33
CA PRO A 71 -15.87 1.27 -10.87
C PRO A 71 -15.24 1.49 -9.48
N ARG A 72 -14.95 2.76 -9.17
CA ARG A 72 -14.27 3.22 -7.95
C ARG A 72 -15.22 4.03 -7.06
N VAL A 73 -14.90 4.19 -5.77
CA VAL A 73 -15.73 4.88 -4.78
C VAL A 73 -15.92 6.36 -5.11
N ASN A 74 -17.18 6.80 -5.14
CA ASN A 74 -17.52 8.21 -5.24
C ASN A 74 -17.70 8.78 -3.82
N LYS A 75 -16.80 9.70 -3.45
CA LYS A 75 -16.75 10.39 -2.15
C LYS A 75 -18.05 11.13 -1.75
N ALA A 76 -19.00 11.30 -2.66
CA ALA A 76 -20.32 11.87 -2.35
C ALA A 76 -21.25 10.94 -1.54
N PHE A 77 -20.97 9.63 -1.47
CA PHE A 77 -21.77 8.66 -0.73
C PHE A 77 -21.09 8.29 0.61
N CYS A 78 -19.79 8.01 0.56
CA CYS A 78 -18.92 7.73 1.71
C CYS A 78 -19.09 8.66 2.92
N GLY A 79 -19.16 8.05 4.10
CA GLY A 79 -19.32 8.68 5.42
C GLY A 79 -20.76 8.66 5.93
N ASN A 80 -21.64 7.86 5.34
CA ASN A 80 -23.07 7.80 5.65
C ASN A 80 -23.46 6.62 6.57
N ASN A 81 -22.53 5.69 6.86
CA ASN A 81 -22.69 4.43 7.61
C ASN A 81 -23.52 3.34 6.90
N ILE A 82 -23.59 3.38 5.56
CA ILE A 82 -24.21 2.35 4.71
C ILE A 82 -23.20 2.06 3.60
N ARG A 83 -22.75 0.80 3.48
CA ARG A 83 -21.80 0.41 2.43
C ARG A 83 -22.54 0.29 1.09
N GLU A 84 -22.33 1.23 0.17
CA GLU A 84 -23.06 1.31 -1.10
C GLU A 84 -22.19 0.96 -2.33
N GLY A 85 -22.58 -0.12 -3.04
CA GLY A 85 -22.01 -0.53 -4.32
C GLY A 85 -20.52 -0.87 -4.27
N VAL A 86 -19.69 0.10 -4.66
CA VAL A 86 -18.22 0.02 -4.81
C VAL A 86 -17.46 0.14 -3.49
N GLU A 87 -18.12 0.58 -2.43
CA GLU A 87 -17.49 0.80 -1.13
C GLU A 87 -17.10 -0.50 -0.46
N LEU A 88 -15.88 -0.54 0.07
CA LEU A 88 -15.36 -1.66 0.85
C LEU A 88 -15.75 -1.52 2.33
N CYS A 89 -15.93 -0.30 2.83
CA CYS A 89 -16.46 -0.04 4.16
C CYS A 89 -17.11 1.36 4.23
N ASP A 90 -18.02 1.59 5.17
CA ASP A 90 -18.43 2.95 5.56
C ASP A 90 -18.76 2.98 7.06
N GLY A 91 -17.96 3.68 7.86
CA GLY A 91 -18.26 3.98 9.27
C GLY A 91 -18.53 2.73 10.12
N SER A 92 -19.80 2.48 10.43
CA SER A 92 -20.28 1.32 11.20
C SER A 92 -21.03 0.25 10.37
N ALA A 93 -20.91 0.29 9.04
CA ALA A 93 -21.46 -0.70 8.12
C ALA A 93 -20.64 -2.01 8.09
N GLU A 94 -20.96 -2.90 7.15
CA GLU A 94 -20.11 -4.05 6.80
C GLU A 94 -18.72 -3.56 6.38
N ASP A 95 -17.65 -4.13 6.96
CA ASP A 95 -16.26 -3.91 6.52
C ASP A 95 -15.78 -5.10 5.69
N LYS A 96 -15.47 -4.85 4.41
CA LYS A 96 -14.90 -5.82 3.47
C LYS A 96 -13.38 -5.75 3.36
N CYS A 97 -12.70 -4.85 4.07
CA CYS A 97 -11.24 -4.72 3.98
C CYS A 97 -10.50 -5.99 4.42
N ALA A 98 -11.01 -6.76 5.38
CA ALA A 98 -10.44 -8.06 5.72
C ALA A 98 -10.59 -9.11 4.60
N GLU A 99 -11.73 -9.12 3.90
CA GLU A 99 -12.02 -10.05 2.79
C GLU A 99 -11.21 -9.69 1.53
N PHE A 100 -11.10 -8.39 1.24
CA PHE A 100 -10.25 -7.85 0.18
C PHE A 100 -8.76 -7.96 0.49
N GLY A 101 -8.36 -7.82 1.76
CA GLY A 101 -6.99 -8.02 2.22
C GLY A 101 -6.53 -9.46 2.04
N ALA A 102 -7.40 -10.43 2.30
CA ALA A 102 -7.12 -11.85 2.04
C ALA A 102 -6.89 -12.17 0.55
N LEU A 103 -7.58 -11.48 -0.37
CA LEU A 103 -7.38 -11.62 -1.82
C LEU A 103 -5.99 -11.17 -2.29
N ILE A 104 -5.36 -10.23 -1.57
CA ILE A 104 -4.02 -9.70 -1.88
C ILE A 104 -2.96 -10.10 -0.84
N ASN A 105 -3.31 -11.00 0.10
CA ASN A 105 -2.46 -11.45 1.20
C ASN A 105 -1.88 -10.30 2.08
N ILE A 106 -2.66 -9.26 2.39
CA ILE A 106 -2.24 -8.09 3.18
C ILE A 106 -3.27 -7.79 4.29
N SER A 107 -2.83 -7.42 5.50
CA SER A 107 -3.72 -6.87 6.52
C SER A 107 -4.20 -5.46 6.11
N LEU A 108 -5.48 -5.35 5.75
CA LEU A 108 -6.13 -4.09 5.43
C LEU A 108 -7.18 -3.70 6.48
N VAL A 109 -7.34 -2.39 6.68
CA VAL A 109 -8.35 -1.79 7.56
C VAL A 109 -9.18 -0.75 6.80
N CYS A 110 -10.43 -0.55 7.24
CA CYS A 110 -11.30 0.48 6.70
C CYS A 110 -10.69 1.89 6.78
N ASN A 111 -10.80 2.67 5.69
CA ASN A 111 -10.46 4.09 5.69
C ASN A 111 -11.73 4.95 5.60
N PRO A 112 -12.27 5.46 6.72
CA PRO A 112 -13.54 6.20 6.77
C PRO A 112 -13.49 7.60 6.12
N LYS A 113 -12.39 7.98 5.46
CA LYS A 113 -12.28 9.21 4.65
C LYS A 113 -12.43 8.95 3.15
N THR A 114 -12.35 7.70 2.72
CA THR A 114 -12.34 7.27 1.31
C THR A 114 -13.30 6.11 1.03
N CYS A 115 -13.73 5.36 2.05
CA CYS A 115 -14.58 4.17 1.97
C CYS A 115 -14.02 3.03 1.08
N GLY A 116 -12.72 3.15 0.75
CA GLY A 116 -11.84 2.04 0.42
C GLY A 116 -11.03 1.61 1.65
N CYS A 117 -9.96 0.87 1.40
CA CYS A 117 -9.12 0.30 2.45
C CYS A 117 -7.78 1.02 2.57
N THR A 118 -7.06 0.75 3.65
CA THR A 118 -5.68 1.20 3.86
C THR A 118 -4.90 0.10 4.56
N ILE A 119 -3.60 0.05 4.29
CA ILE A 119 -2.70 -1.00 4.79
C ILE A 119 -2.47 -0.77 6.29
N ASN A 120 -2.63 -1.84 7.07
CA ASN A 120 -2.41 -1.85 8.51
C ASN A 120 -0.92 -2.04 8.87
N GLU A 121 -0.18 -2.70 7.97
CA GLU A 121 1.25 -2.98 8.04
C GLU A 121 2.09 -1.93 7.29
N THR A 122 3.40 -1.90 7.53
CA THR A 122 4.33 -1.05 6.79
C THR A 122 4.68 -1.65 5.43
N LEU A 123 4.65 -0.83 4.37
CA LEU A 123 5.15 -1.24 3.05
C LEU A 123 6.61 -1.72 3.11
N PRO A 124 6.96 -2.84 2.44
CA PRO A 124 8.35 -3.24 2.26
C PRO A 124 9.16 -2.14 1.55
N ALA A 125 10.38 -1.88 1.99
CA ALA A 125 11.21 -0.81 1.43
C ALA A 125 11.56 -1.09 -0.05
N ASP A 126 11.81 -2.34 -0.39
CA ASP A 126 12.06 -2.86 -1.73
C ASP A 126 10.82 -2.88 -2.65
N TYR A 127 9.63 -2.56 -2.15
CA TYR A 127 8.47 -2.35 -3.03
C TYR A 127 8.63 -1.07 -3.87
N SER A 128 9.29 -0.03 -3.35
CA SER A 128 9.59 1.22 -4.07
C SER A 128 10.65 1.01 -5.16
N PRO A 129 10.39 1.31 -6.45
CA PRO A 129 11.38 1.13 -7.51
C PRO A 129 12.66 1.93 -7.31
N GLY A 130 12.56 3.15 -6.77
CA GLY A 130 13.74 3.97 -6.46
C GLY A 130 14.64 3.35 -5.39
N THR A 131 14.04 2.61 -4.45
CA THR A 131 14.79 1.85 -3.43
C THR A 131 15.38 0.56 -4.01
N VAL A 132 14.69 -0.10 -4.96
CA VAL A 132 15.28 -1.21 -5.73
C VAL A 132 16.47 -0.72 -6.55
N GLU A 133 16.35 0.42 -7.24
CA GLU A 133 17.46 1.03 -7.99
C GLU A 133 18.61 1.44 -7.07
N GLU A 134 18.33 2.01 -5.89
CA GLU A 134 19.37 2.32 -4.91
C GLU A 134 20.09 1.05 -4.41
N LEU A 135 19.35 0.02 -4.01
CA LEU A 135 19.92 -1.26 -3.56
C LEU A 135 20.70 -1.98 -4.67
N LEU A 136 20.23 -1.91 -5.93
CA LEU A 136 20.97 -2.41 -7.08
C LEU A 136 22.26 -1.62 -7.32
N ASN A 137 22.24 -0.30 -7.19
CA ASN A 137 23.46 0.52 -7.32
C ASN A 137 24.45 0.29 -6.15
N GLN A 138 23.96 0.11 -4.91
CA GLN A 138 24.78 -0.21 -3.75
C GLN A 138 25.43 -1.60 -3.86
N SER A 139 24.73 -2.58 -4.43
CA SER A 139 25.21 -3.96 -4.62
C SER A 139 26.06 -4.15 -5.88
N GLN A 140 25.75 -3.49 -7.00
CA GLN A 140 26.60 -3.49 -8.21
C GLN A 140 27.91 -2.73 -8.00
N SER A 141 27.97 -1.80 -7.04
CA SER A 141 29.21 -1.14 -6.63
C SER A 141 29.93 -1.85 -5.47
N ALA A 142 29.47 -3.04 -5.04
CA ALA A 142 30.23 -3.87 -4.12
C ALA A 142 31.62 -4.17 -4.72
N SER A 143 32.68 -3.95 -3.95
CA SER A 143 34.07 -4.10 -4.40
C SER A 143 34.37 -5.55 -4.75
N VAL A 144 34.44 -5.86 -6.06
CA VAL A 144 34.65 -7.22 -6.58
C VAL A 144 36.14 -7.46 -6.80
N CYS A 145 36.85 -7.68 -5.71
CA CYS A 145 38.28 -7.94 -5.72
C CYS A 145 38.67 -9.06 -6.72
N GLY A 146 39.40 -8.69 -7.78
CA GLY A 146 39.80 -9.52 -8.92
C GLY A 146 39.33 -9.03 -10.30
N ASP A 147 38.50 -7.98 -10.40
CA ASP A 147 37.87 -7.53 -11.66
C ASP A 147 38.76 -6.69 -12.60
N LYS A 148 39.89 -6.17 -12.08
CA LYS A 148 40.91 -5.29 -12.69
C LYS A 148 40.58 -3.79 -12.69
N LYS A 149 39.68 -3.34 -11.81
CA LYS A 149 39.45 -1.94 -11.48
C LYS A 149 39.59 -1.76 -9.97
N VAL A 150 39.99 -0.57 -9.53
CA VAL A 150 40.12 -0.23 -8.10
C VAL A 150 38.91 0.63 -7.73
N GLU A 151 37.97 0.06 -6.98
CA GLU A 151 36.65 0.65 -6.73
C GLU A 151 36.29 0.75 -5.23
N ARG A 152 35.63 1.87 -4.88
CA ARG A 152 35.22 2.28 -3.52
C ARG A 152 36.33 2.15 -2.45
N ASP A 153 36.36 1.01 -1.75
CA ASP A 153 37.18 0.72 -0.58
C ASP A 153 38.41 -0.14 -0.91
N GLU A 154 38.67 -0.44 -2.18
CA GLU A 154 39.86 -1.15 -2.62
C GLU A 154 41.08 -0.21 -2.66
N ASP A 155 42.22 -0.66 -2.15
CA ASP A 155 43.48 0.10 -2.28
C ASP A 155 44.21 -0.27 -3.59
N CYS A 156 43.83 -1.39 -4.22
CA CYS A 156 44.52 -2.04 -5.32
C CYS A 156 43.64 -3.15 -5.91
N ASP A 157 43.86 -3.53 -7.17
CA ASP A 157 43.22 -4.66 -7.83
C ASP A 157 44.02 -5.05 -9.10
N PRO A 158 44.09 -6.34 -9.50
CA PRO A 158 43.64 -7.55 -8.77
C PRO A 158 44.62 -7.98 -7.67
N PRO A 159 44.27 -9.02 -6.87
CA PRO A 159 45.18 -9.64 -5.92
C PRO A 159 46.54 -10.02 -6.53
N ASN A 160 47.58 -9.99 -5.69
CA ASN A 160 48.98 -10.24 -6.01
C ASN A 160 49.61 -9.25 -7.03
N THR A 161 48.98 -8.10 -7.28
CA THR A 161 49.61 -6.96 -7.97
C THR A 161 50.48 -6.11 -7.06
N LEU A 162 51.36 -5.30 -7.65
CA LEU A 162 52.15 -4.28 -6.96
C LEU A 162 51.33 -3.01 -6.74
N CYS A 163 51.38 -2.48 -5.53
CA CYS A 163 50.69 -1.26 -5.10
C CYS A 163 51.62 -0.42 -4.18
N THR A 164 51.14 0.69 -3.61
CA THR A 164 51.98 1.61 -2.81
C THR A 164 51.36 1.89 -1.45
N VAL A 165 52.02 1.45 -0.36
CA VAL A 165 51.61 1.76 1.02
C VAL A 165 52.44 2.93 1.53
N ARG A 166 51.83 4.11 1.71
CA ARG A 166 52.45 5.31 2.32
C ARG A 166 53.75 5.82 1.65
N GLY A 167 54.12 5.29 0.49
CA GLY A 167 55.35 5.61 -0.25
C GLY A 167 56.22 4.38 -0.52
N ASP A 168 56.03 3.30 0.23
CA ASP A 168 56.76 2.04 0.10
C ASP A 168 56.03 1.05 -0.84
N PRO A 169 56.76 0.15 -1.53
CA PRO A 169 56.15 -0.86 -2.39
C PRO A 169 55.39 -1.92 -1.58
N GLY A 170 54.10 -2.03 -1.83
CA GLY A 170 53.21 -3.05 -1.28
C GLY A 170 52.76 -4.08 -2.31
N VAL A 171 52.03 -5.07 -1.83
CA VAL A 171 51.37 -6.12 -2.63
C VAL A 171 49.89 -6.13 -2.28
N CYS A 172 49.05 -6.31 -3.30
CA CYS A 172 47.61 -6.44 -3.12
C CYS A 172 47.24 -7.83 -2.57
N ASN A 173 46.50 -7.88 -1.47
CA ASN A 173 46.01 -9.15 -0.92
C ASN A 173 44.65 -9.57 -1.51
N ASP A 174 44.16 -10.76 -1.14
CA ASP A 174 42.88 -11.30 -1.62
C ASP A 174 41.62 -10.58 -1.04
N LYS A 175 41.82 -9.51 -0.26
CA LYS A 175 40.78 -8.56 0.19
C LYS A 175 40.92 -7.20 -0.49
N CYS A 176 41.75 -7.10 -1.53
CA CYS A 176 42.08 -5.88 -2.28
C CYS A 176 42.54 -4.71 -1.39
N LYS A 177 43.27 -5.06 -0.33
CA LYS A 177 44.02 -4.14 0.52
C LYS A 177 45.50 -4.20 0.19
N CYS A 178 46.11 -3.02 0.11
CA CYS A 178 47.52 -2.87 -0.19
C CYS A 178 48.31 -3.04 1.10
N VAL A 179 49.05 -4.15 1.22
CA VAL A 179 49.82 -4.51 2.41
C VAL A 179 51.31 -4.53 2.11
N LEU A 180 52.14 -4.30 3.13
CA LEU A 180 53.58 -4.54 3.00
C LEU A 180 53.81 -6.06 2.82
N PRO A 181 54.82 -6.48 2.02
CA PRO A 181 55.08 -7.90 1.75
C PRO A 181 55.27 -8.77 3.01
N GLU A 182 55.76 -8.16 4.09
CA GLU A 182 56.01 -8.79 5.39
C GLU A 182 54.73 -9.18 6.16
N MET A 183 53.56 -8.66 5.75
CA MET A 183 52.27 -8.96 6.39
C MET A 183 51.40 -9.95 5.58
N LEU A 184 51.89 -10.43 4.43
CA LEU A 184 51.19 -11.46 3.64
C LEU A 184 51.24 -12.81 4.38
N GLY A 185 50.07 -13.34 4.74
CA GLY A 185 49.94 -14.64 5.40
C GLY A 185 50.08 -14.61 6.93
N VAL A 186 50.01 -13.43 7.56
CA VAL A 186 49.82 -13.31 9.01
C VAL A 186 48.31 -13.31 9.31
N GLU A 187 47.82 -14.35 9.98
CA GLU A 187 46.44 -14.40 10.47
C GLU A 187 46.29 -13.46 11.68
N GLU A 188 45.40 -12.46 11.58
CA GLU A 188 45.11 -11.57 12.71
C GLU A 188 44.30 -12.31 13.80
N PRO A 189 44.62 -12.13 15.10
CA PRO A 189 43.86 -12.72 16.17
C PRO A 189 42.47 -12.06 16.28
N VAL A 190 41.42 -12.87 16.40
CA VAL A 190 40.04 -12.41 16.54
C VAL A 190 39.82 -11.81 17.94
N GLU A 191 39.47 -10.53 18.02
CA GLU A 191 38.87 -9.96 19.23
C GLU A 191 37.38 -10.28 19.27
N GLU A 192 36.93 -10.97 20.32
CA GLU A 192 35.51 -11.25 20.56
C GLU A 192 34.78 -9.98 21.02
N THR A 193 33.79 -9.52 20.25
CA THR A 193 32.80 -8.54 20.70
C THR A 193 31.52 -9.25 21.15
N VAL A 194 31.24 -9.21 22.46
CA VAL A 194 30.05 -9.84 23.05
C VAL A 194 28.83 -8.96 22.84
N GLU A 195 27.78 -9.52 22.24
CA GLU A 195 26.52 -8.83 22.03
C GLU A 195 25.72 -8.61 23.33
N SER A 196 24.97 -7.49 23.32
CA SER A 196 23.57 -7.35 23.75
C SER A 196 23.00 -8.20 24.88
N ASN A 197 22.20 -7.56 25.75
CA ASN A 197 20.89 -8.14 26.07
C ASN A 197 19.83 -7.09 26.43
N VAL A 198 18.57 -7.45 26.18
CA VAL A 198 17.37 -6.63 26.38
C VAL A 198 16.47 -7.30 27.43
N SER A 199 15.81 -6.49 28.25
CA SER A 199 14.58 -6.83 28.97
C SER A 199 13.83 -5.52 29.24
N GLU A 200 12.70 -5.23 28.61
CA GLU A 200 11.38 -5.82 28.90
C GLU A 200 11.04 -5.87 30.39
N ASN A 201 9.89 -5.30 30.74
CA ASN A 201 9.08 -5.82 31.84
C ASN A 201 7.59 -5.48 31.61
N VAL A 202 6.70 -6.38 32.04
CA VAL A 202 5.26 -6.38 31.77
C VAL A 202 4.50 -6.38 33.09
N THR A 203 3.37 -5.66 33.20
CA THR A 203 2.34 -5.99 34.20
C THR A 203 0.97 -5.44 33.81
N ALA A 204 -0.10 -6.11 34.24
CA ALA A 204 -1.49 -5.72 34.05
C ALA A 204 -2.37 -6.25 35.21
N GLU A 205 -3.40 -5.50 35.59
CA GLU A 205 -4.57 -5.87 36.42
C GLU A 205 -5.72 -4.91 36.00
N ILE A 206 -6.94 -5.32 35.64
CA ILE A 206 -8.00 -6.14 36.30
C ILE A 206 -8.77 -5.37 37.38
N VAL A 207 -10.10 -5.22 37.19
CA VAL A 207 -11.21 -5.43 38.16
C VAL A 207 -12.56 -5.06 37.49
N SER A 208 -13.65 -5.71 37.92
CA SER A 208 -15.02 -5.67 37.32
C SER A 208 -16.03 -4.85 38.15
N ASP A 209 -17.25 -4.61 37.63
CA ASP A 209 -18.49 -5.15 38.23
C ASP A 209 -19.78 -4.93 37.38
N GLU A 210 -20.87 -5.63 37.73
CA GLU A 210 -22.17 -5.71 37.01
C GLU A 210 -23.24 -4.69 37.47
N VAL A 211 -24.40 -4.63 36.77
CA VAL A 211 -25.78 -4.79 37.32
C VAL A 211 -26.90 -4.58 36.26
N LEU A 212 -27.98 -5.37 36.34
CA LEU A 212 -29.29 -5.31 35.59
C LEU A 212 -30.47 -5.51 36.59
N PRO A 213 -31.80 -5.61 36.24
CA PRO A 213 -32.54 -5.57 34.96
C PRO A 213 -33.47 -4.30 34.84
N GLU A 214 -34.73 -4.16 34.34
CA GLU A 214 -35.93 -4.98 33.95
C GLU A 214 -36.76 -4.30 32.80
N VAL A 215 -37.29 -5.02 31.78
CA VAL A 215 -38.66 -5.59 31.59
C VAL A 215 -39.80 -4.53 31.44
N VAL A 216 -40.25 -4.12 30.22
CA VAL A 216 -41.28 -4.71 29.28
C VAL A 216 -42.75 -4.43 29.73
N PRO A 217 -43.80 -4.23 28.88
CA PRO A 217 -44.00 -4.43 27.42
C PRO A 217 -44.39 -3.10 26.66
N GLU A 218 -45.15 -2.95 25.54
CA GLU A 218 -45.99 -3.84 24.68
C GLU A 218 -46.09 -3.44 23.17
N ASN A 219 -47.26 -3.11 22.60
CA ASN A 219 -47.59 -3.30 21.16
C ASN A 219 -48.71 -2.35 20.61
N VAL A 220 -48.71 -2.07 19.28
CA VAL A 220 -49.88 -2.13 18.34
C VAL A 220 -49.47 -1.66 16.92
N THR A 221 -50.00 -2.30 15.87
CA THR A 221 -49.68 -2.05 14.45
C THR A 221 -50.79 -1.30 13.70
N ALA A 222 -50.44 -0.52 12.67
CA ALA A 222 -51.35 0.07 11.68
C ALA A 222 -50.70 0.03 10.26
N PRO A 223 -51.47 0.04 9.15
CA PRO A 223 -50.95 -0.33 7.83
C PRO A 223 -50.15 0.78 7.12
N GLU A 224 -49.17 0.37 6.31
CA GLU A 224 -48.38 1.27 5.46
C GLU A 224 -49.24 2.03 4.42
N VAL A 225 -49.17 3.35 4.44
CA VAL A 225 -49.31 4.13 3.20
C VAL A 225 -47.92 4.21 2.59
N LYS A 226 -47.67 3.44 1.51
CA LYS A 226 -46.38 3.48 0.83
C LYS A 226 -46.14 4.86 0.22
N GLU A 227 -45.18 5.60 0.76
CA GLU A 227 -44.64 6.76 0.07
C GLU A 227 -44.11 6.37 -1.32
N PRO A 228 -44.21 7.24 -2.33
CA PRO A 228 -43.50 7.02 -3.57
C PRO A 228 -42.00 6.94 -3.28
N GLY A 229 -41.36 5.83 -3.68
CA GLY A 229 -39.90 5.69 -3.60
C GLY A 229 -39.18 6.78 -4.42
N PHE A 230 -37.85 6.84 -4.29
CA PHE A 230 -36.99 7.87 -4.90
C PHE A 230 -37.36 8.20 -6.37
N PHE A 231 -37.50 7.19 -7.23
CA PHE A 231 -37.90 7.34 -8.62
C PHE A 231 -39.31 7.92 -8.81
N GLY A 232 -40.27 7.61 -7.92
CA GLY A 232 -41.61 8.19 -7.95
C GLY A 232 -41.64 9.66 -7.54
N LYS A 233 -40.82 10.05 -6.55
CA LYS A 233 -40.61 11.46 -6.18
C LYS A 233 -39.94 12.25 -7.30
N ILE A 234 -38.98 11.65 -8.01
CA ILE A 234 -38.36 12.22 -9.22
C ILE A 234 -39.37 12.37 -10.36
N TRP A 235 -40.17 11.35 -10.67
CA TRP A 235 -41.16 11.43 -11.75
C TRP A 235 -42.22 12.50 -11.46
N ALA A 236 -42.70 12.61 -10.21
CA ALA A 236 -43.62 13.69 -9.82
C ALA A 236 -43.01 15.09 -10.04
N TRP A 237 -41.72 15.26 -9.73
CA TRP A 237 -41.01 16.52 -9.96
C TRP A 237 -40.81 16.81 -11.46
N ILE A 238 -40.43 15.83 -12.27
CA ILE A 238 -40.27 16.00 -13.73
C ILE A 238 -41.61 16.34 -14.39
N VAL A 239 -42.71 15.65 -14.06
CA VAL A 239 -44.05 16.00 -14.58
C VAL A 239 -44.42 17.44 -14.20
N SER A 240 -44.10 17.86 -12.98
CA SER A 240 -44.35 19.24 -12.50
C SER A 240 -43.48 20.32 -13.17
N LEU A 241 -42.49 19.97 -14.00
CA LEU A 241 -41.68 20.93 -14.79
C LEU A 241 -42.19 21.11 -16.23
N PHE A 242 -43.12 20.26 -16.69
CA PHE A 242 -43.65 20.26 -18.06
C PHE A 242 -45.18 20.38 -18.12
N SER A 243 -45.80 20.89 -17.05
CA SER A 243 -47.26 21.06 -16.89
C SER A 243 -47.66 22.46 -16.44
#